data_AF-A0AAJ6Z8Z9-F1
#
_entry.id   AF-A0AAJ6Z8Z9-F1
#
_cell.length_a   1.000
_cell.length_b   1.000
_cell.length_c   1.000
_cell.angle_alpha   90.00
_cell.angle_beta   90.00
_cell.angle_gamma   90.00
#
_symmetry.space_group_name_H-M   'P 1'
#
loop_
_entity.id
_entity.type
_entity.pdbx_description
1 polymer ?
#
loop_
_entity_poly.entity_id
_entity_poly.type
_entity_poly.pdbx_seq_one_letter_code
_entity_poly.pdbx_strand_id
1 'polypeptide(L)'
;MPKTKYQESRNEIDVINIMKECNESFRIQMSYLEQLNNSGSFPDETDKTPKCYIRCVLESSGVASEEGQFDAASAAVVLTQLNDGYDTNELIDMALQCTDREETCKCERSYEFIKCIMEKQINKIENSK
;
A
#
# COMPACT_ATOMS: atom_id res chain seq x y z
N MET A 1 -1.43 -14.76 34.90
CA MET A 1 -0.30 -13.87 34.56
C MET A 1 -0.90 -12.62 33.90
N PRO A 2 -0.71 -11.42 34.45
CA PRO A 2 -1.31 -10.22 33.89
C PRO A 2 -0.54 -9.80 32.64
N LYS A 3 -1.24 -9.57 31.54
CA LYS A 3 -0.65 -8.99 30.33
C LYS A 3 -0.22 -7.56 30.66
N THR A 4 1.04 -7.25 30.40
CA THR A 4 1.63 -5.94 30.73
C THR A 4 0.98 -4.83 29.90
N LYS A 5 0.60 -3.77 30.60
CA LYS A 5 0.05 -2.47 30.14
C LYS A 5 0.89 -1.72 29.07
N TYR A 6 1.97 -2.34 28.59
CA TYR A 6 2.96 -1.80 27.65
C TYR A 6 2.73 -2.26 26.21
N GLN A 7 1.87 -3.26 25.99
CA GLN A 7 1.58 -3.81 24.65
C GLN A 7 0.28 -3.28 24.03
N GLU A 8 -0.49 -2.46 24.74
CA GLU A 8 -1.81 -1.93 24.30
C GLU A 8 -1.76 -0.46 23.80
N SER A 9 -0.58 0.07 23.43
CA SER A 9 -0.45 1.48 22.99
C SER A 9 0.38 1.70 21.72
N ARG A 10 0.44 0.72 20.82
CA ARG A 10 0.60 1.04 19.39
C ARG A 10 -0.79 1.00 18.79
N ASN A 11 -1.31 2.17 18.47
CA ASN A 11 -2.56 2.36 17.73
C ASN A 11 -2.60 1.33 16.59
N GLU A 12 -3.62 0.48 16.56
CA GLU A 12 -3.96 -0.28 15.36
C GLU A 12 -4.10 0.75 14.24
N ILE A 13 -3.29 0.62 13.18
CA ILE A 13 -3.33 1.56 12.06
C ILE A 13 -4.74 1.45 11.46
N ASP A 14 -5.55 2.51 11.57
CA ASP A 14 -6.89 2.54 11.00
C ASP A 14 -6.80 2.89 9.51
N VAL A 15 -6.42 1.90 8.71
CA VAL A 15 -6.22 2.06 7.27
C VAL A 15 -7.51 2.53 6.58
N ILE A 16 -8.68 2.11 7.06
CA ILE A 16 -9.96 2.51 6.48
C ILE A 16 -10.20 4.01 6.70
N ASN A 17 -9.94 4.53 7.91
CA ASN A 17 -10.06 5.96 8.16
C ASN A 17 -9.02 6.76 7.36
N ILE A 18 -7.76 6.28 7.28
CA ILE A 18 -6.73 6.91 6.44
C ILE A 18 -7.17 6.97 4.97
N MET A 19 -7.69 5.87 4.42
CA MET A 19 -8.19 5.81 3.05
C MET A 19 -9.34 6.81 2.82
N LYS A 20 -10.21 7.01 3.81
CA LYS A 20 -11.28 8.00 3.74
C LYS A 20 -10.74 9.42 3.75
N GLU A 21 -9.85 9.76 4.69
CA GLU A 21 -9.23 11.08 4.81
C GLU A 21 -8.44 11.46 3.54
N CYS A 22 -7.67 10.51 3.00
CA CYS A 22 -6.95 10.71 1.75
C CYS A 22 -7.89 10.93 0.56
N ASN A 23 -9.07 10.32 0.54
CA ASN A 23 -10.06 10.52 -0.51
C ASN A 23 -10.72 11.91 -0.44
N GLU A 24 -10.77 12.54 0.73
CA GLU A 24 -11.26 13.93 0.86
C GLU A 24 -10.34 14.91 0.15
N SER A 25 -9.03 14.66 0.17
CA SER A 25 -7.99 15.47 -0.48
C SER A 25 -7.76 15.08 -1.95
N PHE A 26 -7.72 13.78 -2.23
CA PHE A 26 -7.48 13.20 -3.55
C PHE A 26 -8.66 12.31 -3.92
N ARG A 27 -9.71 12.92 -4.46
CA ARG A 27 -10.95 12.21 -4.80
C ARG A 27 -10.72 11.22 -5.92
N ILE A 28 -10.90 9.95 -5.62
CA ILE A 28 -10.80 8.86 -6.59
C ILE A 28 -12.13 8.14 -6.76
N GLN A 29 -12.27 7.46 -7.90
CA GLN A 29 -13.33 6.46 -8.09
C GLN A 29 -12.84 5.12 -7.56
N MET A 30 -13.76 4.33 -6.98
CA MET A 30 -13.43 3.01 -6.43
C MET A 30 -12.83 2.06 -7.46
N SER A 31 -13.20 2.23 -8.74
CA SER A 31 -12.69 1.47 -9.87
C SER A 31 -11.16 1.50 -10.02
N TYR A 32 -10.49 2.56 -9.54
CA TYR A 32 -9.03 2.61 -9.52
C TYR A 32 -8.43 1.58 -8.57
N LEU A 33 -8.99 1.44 -7.36
CA LEU A 33 -8.52 0.48 -6.37
C LEU A 33 -8.92 -0.95 -6.75
N GLU A 34 -10.12 -1.13 -7.28
CA GLU A 34 -10.58 -2.43 -7.78
C GLU A 34 -9.69 -2.95 -8.91
N GLN A 35 -9.34 -2.11 -9.88
CA GLN A 35 -8.44 -2.53 -10.96
C GLN A 35 -7.01 -2.74 -10.47
N LEU A 36 -6.50 -1.88 -9.58
CA LEU A 36 -5.18 -2.10 -8.99
C LEU A 36 -5.10 -3.47 -8.30
N ASN A 37 -6.12 -3.86 -7.53
CA ASN A 37 -6.16 -5.16 -6.86
C ASN A 37 -6.31 -6.34 -7.81
N ASN A 38 -6.97 -6.15 -8.97
CA ASN A 38 -7.29 -7.23 -9.90
C ASN A 38 -6.25 -7.40 -11.03
N SER A 39 -5.68 -6.30 -11.53
CA SER A 39 -4.75 -6.28 -12.67
C SER A 39 -3.37 -5.75 -12.32
N GLY A 40 -3.17 -5.20 -11.12
CA GLY A 40 -1.91 -4.58 -10.72
C GLY A 40 -1.74 -3.16 -11.25
N SER A 41 -2.73 -2.59 -11.95
CA SER A 41 -2.61 -1.29 -12.62
C SER A 41 -3.88 -0.46 -12.52
N PHE A 42 -3.75 0.86 -12.66
CA PHE A 42 -4.90 1.76 -12.79
C PHE A 42 -5.53 1.72 -14.18
N PRO A 43 -6.85 2.03 -14.29
CA PRO A 43 -7.54 2.15 -15.58
C PRO A 43 -6.97 3.26 -16.47
N ASP A 44 -6.60 4.38 -15.87
CA ASP A 44 -5.94 5.50 -16.54
C ASP A 44 -4.62 5.81 -15.82
N GLU A 45 -3.54 5.34 -16.42
CA GLU A 45 -2.17 5.53 -15.93
C GLU A 45 -1.66 6.96 -16.11
N THR A 46 -2.41 7.84 -16.79
CA THR A 46 -2.06 9.25 -16.95
C THR A 46 -2.65 10.14 -15.85
N ASP A 47 -3.66 9.65 -15.13
CA ASP A 47 -4.28 10.37 -14.03
C ASP A 47 -3.38 10.35 -12.78
N LYS A 48 -2.97 11.53 -12.36
CA LYS A 48 -2.11 11.72 -11.18
C LYS A 48 -2.88 11.67 -9.87
N THR A 49 -4.17 11.95 -9.89
CA THR A 49 -5.02 11.99 -8.69
C THR A 49 -4.99 10.69 -7.90
N PRO A 50 -5.23 9.50 -8.50
CA PRO A 50 -5.17 8.23 -7.79
C PRO A 50 -3.76 7.85 -7.34
N LYS A 51 -2.73 8.29 -8.06
CA LYS A 51 -1.34 8.09 -7.65
C LYS A 51 -1.00 8.89 -6.40
N CYS A 52 -1.48 10.14 -6.32
CA CYS A 52 -1.33 10.97 -5.13
C CYS A 52 -2.21 10.49 -3.97
N TYR A 53 -3.36 9.87 -4.26
CA TYR A 53 -4.15 9.16 -3.26
C TYR A 53 -3.33 8.02 -2.62
N ILE A 54 -2.69 7.17 -3.43
CA ILE A 54 -1.80 6.11 -2.92
C ILE A 54 -0.69 6.70 -2.06
N ARG A 55 -0.01 7.74 -2.54
CA ARG A 55 1.00 8.45 -1.74
C ARG A 55 0.47 8.87 -0.36
N CYS A 56 -0.70 9.52 -0.33
CA CYS A 56 -1.31 9.95 0.93
C CYS A 56 -1.55 8.78 1.88
N VAL A 57 -2.07 7.66 1.38
CA VAL A 57 -2.32 6.47 2.21
C VAL A 57 -1.01 5.91 2.76
N LEU A 58 0.04 5.82 1.94
CA LEU A 58 1.34 5.29 2.38
C LEU A 58 2.03 6.21 3.39
N GLU A 59 2.00 7.53 3.20
CA GLU A 59 2.57 8.48 4.15
C GLU A 59 1.81 8.46 5.49
N SER A 60 0.48 8.52 5.44
CA SER A 60 -0.37 8.53 6.65
C SER A 60 -0.37 7.23 7.44
N SER A 61 -0.11 6.09 6.77
CA SER A 61 0.04 4.78 7.43
C SER A 61 1.47 4.49 7.90
N GLY A 62 2.43 5.37 7.62
CA GLY A 62 3.84 5.20 7.98
C GLY A 62 4.61 4.23 7.07
N VAL A 63 4.01 3.79 5.96
CA VAL A 63 4.67 2.96 4.94
C VAL A 63 5.70 3.77 4.15
N ALA A 64 5.40 5.05 3.88
CA ALA A 64 6.31 5.94 3.19
C ALA A 64 6.71 7.11 4.10
N SER A 65 7.99 7.47 4.09
CA SER A 65 8.45 8.74 4.64
C SER A 65 8.11 9.90 3.71
N GLU A 66 8.18 11.13 4.21
CA GLU A 66 8.05 12.33 3.37
C GLU A 66 9.11 12.39 2.26
N GLU A 67 10.30 11.85 2.50
CA GLU A 67 11.37 11.72 1.49
C GLU A 67 11.12 10.57 0.49
N GLY A 68 10.05 9.80 0.72
CA GLY A 68 9.56 8.65 -0.04
C GLY A 68 10.50 7.46 -0.09
N GLN A 69 11.17 7.22 1.03
CA GLN A 69 11.67 5.89 1.39
C GLN A 69 10.49 5.05 1.89
N PHE A 70 10.48 3.76 1.52
CA PHE A 70 9.40 2.82 1.85
C PHE A 70 9.84 1.82 2.92
N ASP A 71 8.94 1.51 3.86
CA ASP A 71 9.10 0.45 4.86
C ASP A 71 8.29 -0.79 4.45
N ALA A 72 9.01 -1.84 4.04
CA ALA A 72 8.40 -3.07 3.52
C ALA A 72 7.54 -3.81 4.57
N ALA A 73 7.94 -3.76 5.85
CA ALA A 73 7.20 -4.39 6.93
C ALA A 73 5.85 -3.70 7.17
N SER A 74 5.86 -2.37 7.22
CA SER A 74 4.64 -1.55 7.32
C SER A 74 3.75 -1.75 6.10
N ALA A 75 4.32 -1.82 4.89
CA ALA A 75 3.55 -2.09 3.67
C ALA A 75 2.79 -3.41 3.77
N ALA A 76 3.47 -4.48 4.23
CA ALA A 76 2.84 -5.79 4.41
C ALA A 76 1.71 -5.73 5.45
N VAL A 77 1.92 -5.07 6.59
CA VAL A 77 0.88 -4.92 7.63
C VAL A 77 -0.35 -4.18 7.09
N VAL A 78 -0.16 -3.08 6.36
CA VAL A 78 -1.27 -2.30 5.78
C VAL A 78 -2.03 -3.12 4.73
N LEU A 79 -1.31 -3.84 3.86
CA LEU A 79 -1.94 -4.62 2.79
C LEU A 79 -2.69 -5.84 3.31
N THR A 80 -2.22 -6.51 4.36
CA THR A 80 -2.95 -7.64 4.96
C THR A 80 -4.22 -7.22 5.67
N GLN A 81 -4.28 -6.00 6.23
CA GLN A 81 -5.52 -5.46 6.78
C GLN A 81 -6.60 -5.20 5.71
N LEU A 82 -6.19 -4.97 4.46
CA LEU A 82 -7.10 -4.77 3.33
C LEU A 82 -7.47 -6.08 2.64
N ASN A 83 -6.69 -7.15 2.86
CA ASN A 83 -6.93 -8.45 2.26
C ASN A 83 -6.35 -9.59 3.14
N ASP A 84 -7.24 -10.22 3.91
CA ASP A 84 -6.91 -11.34 4.81
C ASP A 84 -6.35 -12.58 4.10
N GLY A 85 -6.40 -12.63 2.76
CA GLY A 85 -5.86 -13.72 1.96
C GLY A 85 -4.35 -13.63 1.71
N TYR A 86 -3.70 -12.55 2.12
CA TYR A 86 -2.27 -12.35 1.89
C TYR A 86 -1.39 -12.86 3.04
N ASP A 87 -0.32 -13.57 2.71
CA ASP A 87 0.71 -13.93 3.69
C ASP A 87 1.62 -12.73 3.97
N THR A 88 1.79 -12.41 5.25
CA THR A 88 2.57 -11.23 5.66
C THR A 88 4.05 -11.35 5.31
N ASN A 89 4.68 -12.51 5.52
CA ASN A 89 6.12 -12.66 5.27
C ASN A 89 6.43 -12.57 3.78
N GLU A 90 5.58 -13.18 2.97
CA GLU A 90 5.71 -13.13 1.52
C GLU A 90 5.53 -11.72 0.97
N LEU A 91 4.57 -10.96 1.53
CA LEU A 91 4.41 -9.54 1.18
C LEU A 91 5.61 -8.70 1.58
N ILE A 92 6.26 -8.98 2.71
CA ILE A 92 7.51 -8.30 3.09
C ILE A 92 8.57 -8.52 2.03
N ASP A 93 8.79 -9.78 1.61
CA ASP A 93 9.79 -10.11 0.59
C ASP A 93 9.49 -9.46 -0.76
N MET A 94 8.21 -9.38 -1.15
CA MET A 94 7.79 -8.67 -2.37
C MET A 94 8.00 -7.17 -2.25
N ALA A 95 7.58 -6.57 -1.13
CA ALA A 95 7.72 -5.15 -0.89
C ALA A 95 9.19 -4.72 -0.88
N LEU A 96 10.09 -5.49 -0.25
CA LEU A 96 11.53 -5.24 -0.28
C LEU A 96 12.07 -5.12 -1.71
N GLN A 97 11.64 -5.98 -2.62
CA GLN A 97 12.04 -5.94 -4.03
C GLN A 97 11.50 -4.72 -4.80
N CYS A 98 10.51 -4.02 -4.25
CA CYS A 98 9.87 -2.88 -4.88
C CYS A 98 10.34 -1.53 -4.30
N THR A 99 11.15 -1.52 -3.23
CA THR A 99 11.55 -0.32 -2.47
C THR A 99 12.52 0.60 -3.21
N ASP A 100 13.40 0.05 -4.06
CA ASP A 100 14.39 0.83 -4.80
C ASP A 100 13.74 1.50 -6.01
N ARG A 101 13.74 2.84 -6.01
CA ARG A 101 12.88 3.67 -6.86
C ARG A 101 13.50 5.01 -7.19
N GLU A 102 13.41 5.41 -8.46
CA GLU A 102 14.07 6.61 -9.00
C GLU A 102 13.08 7.67 -9.52
N GLU A 103 11.77 7.44 -9.41
CA GLU A 103 10.76 8.36 -9.91
C GLU A 103 10.81 9.70 -9.14
N THR A 104 11.01 10.79 -9.88
CA THR A 104 11.15 12.14 -9.27
C THR A 104 9.84 12.65 -8.65
N CYS A 105 8.69 12.26 -9.22
CA CYS A 105 7.39 12.63 -8.70
C CYS A 105 7.01 11.68 -7.56
N LYS A 106 6.81 12.22 -6.34
CA LYS A 106 6.46 11.40 -5.17
C LYS A 106 5.18 10.57 -5.36
N CYS A 107 4.18 11.11 -6.06
CA CYS A 107 2.95 10.37 -6.34
C CYS A 107 3.18 9.19 -7.28
N GLU A 108 3.97 9.39 -8.34
CA GLU A 108 4.37 8.32 -9.26
C GLU A 108 5.16 7.25 -8.53
N ARG A 109 6.16 7.67 -7.74
CA ARG A 109 7.00 6.76 -6.94
C ARG A 109 6.19 5.87 -6.00
N SER A 110 5.24 6.46 -5.27
CA SER A 110 4.35 5.72 -4.36
C SER A 110 3.41 4.76 -5.11
N TYR A 111 2.90 5.19 -6.26
CA TYR A 111 2.08 4.33 -7.09
C TYR A 111 2.87 3.14 -7.63
N GLU A 112 4.03 3.40 -8.22
CA GLU A 112 4.89 2.38 -8.80
C GLU A 112 5.33 1.35 -7.75
N PHE A 113 5.63 1.79 -6.53
CA PHE A 113 5.88 0.90 -5.38
C PHE A 113 4.73 -0.10 -5.17
N ILE A 114 3.48 0.38 -5.04
CA ILE A 114 2.31 -0.48 -4.81
C ILE A 114 2.00 -1.34 -6.02
N LYS A 115 2.08 -0.79 -7.23
CA LYS A 115 1.92 -1.53 -8.49
C LYS A 115 2.84 -2.74 -8.55
N CYS A 116 4.12 -2.58 -8.26
CA CYS A 116 5.07 -3.69 -8.24
C CYS A 116 4.71 -4.78 -7.23
N ILE A 117 4.20 -4.41 -6.04
CA ILE A 117 3.75 -5.40 -5.05
C ILE A 117 2.52 -6.14 -5.57
N MET A 118 1.52 -5.41 -6.08
CA MET A 118 0.28 -6.01 -6.60
C MET A 118 0.55 -6.92 -7.80
N GLU A 119 1.38 -6.51 -8.76
CA GLU A 119 1.79 -7.33 -9.90
C GLU A 119 2.50 -8.62 -9.44
N LYS A 120 3.43 -8.54 -8.49
CA LYS A 120 4.10 -9.72 -7.92
C LYS A 120 3.10 -10.66 -7.22
N GLN A 121 2.17 -10.10 -6.46
CA GLN A 121 1.16 -10.85 -5.73
C GLN A 121 0.18 -11.55 -6.69
N ILE A 122 -0.30 -10.86 -7.72
CA ILE A 122 -1.18 -11.41 -8.75
C ILE A 122 -0.46 -12.53 -9.51
N ASN A 123 0.74 -12.28 -10.01
CA ASN A 123 1.55 -13.28 -10.71
C ASN A 123 1.76 -14.53 -9.84
N LYS A 124 1.98 -14.36 -8.54
CA LYS A 124 2.09 -15.49 -7.62
C LYS A 124 0.80 -16.29 -7.53
N ILE A 125 -0.35 -15.63 -7.34
CA ILE A 125 -1.65 -16.29 -7.22
C ILE A 125 -1.97 -17.06 -8.51
N GLU A 126 -1.67 -16.49 -9.67
CA GLU A 126 -1.89 -17.13 -10.97
C GLU A 126 -1.01 -18.36 -11.16
N ASN A 127 0.27 -18.29 -10.77
CA ASN A 127 1.21 -19.41 -10.90
C ASN A 127 1.09 -20.48 -9.79
N SER A 128 0.25 -20.24 -8.78
CA SER A 128 -0.03 -21.20 -7.69
C SER A 128 -1.31 -22.02 -7.92
N LYS A 129 -2.02 -21.75 -9.03
CA LYS A 129 -3.21 -22.50 -9.49
C LYS A 129 -2.82 -23.65 -10.42
#